data_AF-A0A2V9SRS1-F1
#
_entry.id   AF-A0A2V9SRS1-F1
#
_cell.length_a   1.000
_cell.length_b   1.000
_cell.length_c   1.000
_cell.angle_alpha   90.00
_cell.angle_beta   90.00
_cell.angle_gamma   90.00
#
_symmetry.space_group_name_H-M   'P 1'
#
loop_
_entity.id
_entity.type
_entity.pdbx_description
1 polymer ?
#
loop_
_entity_poly.entity_id
_entity_poly.type
_entity_poly.pdbx_seq_one_letter_code
_entity_poly.pdbx_strand_id
1 'polypeptide(L)'
;MRSTQNYGGLVTLGAASTISSDSGTLNIAHTGTITGAGDNLTLTGSGNGSISSIIGTGSGTLTKSGSGTWTLSGANTFTGSTTINGGTLILAASGSGALGSTSSVTVNSGGTLLLGASNQINNSATMTLAGGTFAKGNFSEGSTGTAGVGVLTLTATGSHLDFGTGTVGTLTFASFSPGANTLLIDNWTGIANTIGSASTDRLVFNSDQSSNLSDFWFSGYAPGASEFSLGGGYYEITPTVVPEPSTFAGAAFAAAVIAFHLCRHKRIRGSRGKL
;
A
#
# COMPACT_ATOMS: atom_id res chain seq x y z
N MET A 1 -1.43 4.22 33.63
CA MET A 1 -1.99 3.03 32.94
C MET A 1 -3.21 3.52 32.19
N ARG A 2 -3.27 3.42 30.85
CA ARG A 2 -4.52 3.76 30.15
C ARG A 2 -5.43 2.53 30.23
N SER A 3 -6.67 2.70 30.73
CA SER A 3 -7.58 1.58 31.01
C SER A 3 -8.21 1.01 29.74
N THR A 4 -8.58 -0.27 29.79
CA THR A 4 -9.43 -0.93 28.79
C THR A 4 -10.88 -0.88 29.26
N GLN A 5 -11.77 -0.36 28.42
CA GLN A 5 -13.20 -0.35 28.64
C GLN A 5 -13.86 -1.42 27.77
N ASN A 6 -14.67 -2.29 28.36
CA ASN A 6 -15.39 -3.33 27.62
C ASN A 6 -16.87 -2.98 27.53
N TYR A 7 -17.42 -2.97 26.32
CA TYR A 7 -18.85 -2.90 26.05
C TYR A 7 -19.30 -4.26 25.49
N GLY A 8 -20.07 -4.99 26.29
CA GLY A 8 -20.58 -6.32 25.93
C GLY A 8 -22.04 -6.34 25.46
N GLY A 9 -22.69 -5.18 25.36
CA GLY A 9 -24.07 -5.09 24.87
C GLY A 9 -24.17 -5.26 23.36
N LEU A 10 -25.34 -5.67 22.87
CA LEU A 10 -25.65 -5.59 21.44
C LEU A 10 -25.78 -4.12 21.03
N VAL A 11 -25.13 -3.74 19.92
CA VAL A 11 -25.25 -2.40 19.34
C VAL A 11 -26.24 -2.45 18.18
N THR A 12 -27.23 -1.55 18.18
CA THR A 12 -28.12 -1.29 17.04
C THR A 12 -28.10 0.20 16.76
N LEU A 13 -27.74 0.57 15.54
CA LEU A 13 -27.81 1.95 15.07
C LEU A 13 -29.27 2.26 14.70
N GLY A 14 -29.76 3.41 15.14
CA GLY A 14 -31.07 3.94 14.73
C GLY A 14 -30.99 5.15 13.80
N ALA A 15 -29.76 5.57 13.48
CA ALA A 15 -29.37 6.66 12.59
C ALA A 15 -27.85 6.57 12.36
N ALA A 16 -27.31 7.44 11.51
CA ALA A 16 -25.86 7.65 11.40
C ALA A 16 -25.25 7.88 12.80
N SER A 17 -24.29 7.04 13.16
CA SER A 17 -23.81 6.92 14.54
C SER A 17 -22.29 7.05 14.61
N THR A 18 -21.80 7.55 15.75
CA THR A 18 -20.37 7.64 16.05
C THR A 18 -20.04 6.84 17.30
N ILE A 19 -18.97 6.06 17.23
CA ILE A 19 -18.35 5.40 18.37
C ILE A 19 -16.94 5.99 18.52
N SER A 20 -16.66 6.56 19.69
CA SER A 20 -15.35 7.16 19.99
C SER A 20 -14.63 6.43 21.12
N SER A 21 -13.30 6.36 21.03
CA SER A 21 -12.42 6.09 22.16
C SER A 21 -11.41 7.23 22.27
N ASP A 22 -11.58 8.13 23.24
CA ASP A 22 -10.71 9.31 23.38
C ASP A 22 -9.44 9.02 24.19
N SER A 23 -9.39 7.89 24.90
CA SER A 23 -8.18 7.42 25.58
C SER A 23 -8.28 5.92 25.88
N GLY A 24 -7.12 5.27 26.04
CA GLY A 24 -7.07 3.84 26.37
C GLY A 24 -7.57 2.97 25.23
N THR A 25 -8.34 1.94 25.55
CA THR A 25 -8.91 1.04 24.54
C THR A 25 -10.38 0.77 24.83
N LEU A 26 -11.25 0.99 23.85
CA LEU A 26 -12.65 0.56 23.89
C LEU A 26 -12.80 -0.77 23.13
N ASN A 27 -13.24 -1.82 23.81
CA ASN A 27 -13.51 -3.11 23.22
C ASN A 27 -15.02 -3.34 23.11
N ILE A 28 -15.51 -3.52 21.88
CA ILE A 28 -16.88 -3.89 21.57
C ILE A 28 -16.87 -5.37 21.19
N ALA A 29 -17.37 -6.18 22.11
CA ALA A 29 -17.29 -7.62 22.04
C ALA A 29 -18.62 -8.25 22.44
N HIS A 30 -19.57 -8.19 21.51
CA HIS A 30 -20.81 -8.96 21.57
C HIS A 30 -20.83 -9.95 20.40
N THR A 31 -21.38 -11.16 20.61
CA THR A 31 -21.41 -12.21 19.58
C THR A 31 -22.43 -11.92 18.46
N GLY A 32 -23.43 -11.09 18.74
CA GLY A 32 -24.40 -10.61 17.77
C GLY A 32 -23.85 -9.50 16.86
N THR A 33 -24.51 -9.34 15.72
CA THR A 33 -24.19 -8.35 14.69
C THR A 33 -24.59 -6.94 15.09
N ILE A 34 -23.72 -5.96 14.86
CA ILE A 34 -24.07 -4.54 14.89
C ILE A 34 -24.99 -4.25 13.70
N THR A 35 -26.26 -3.93 13.98
CA THR A 35 -27.30 -3.68 12.95
C THR A 35 -27.62 -2.20 12.81
N GLY A 36 -28.36 -1.82 11.75
CA GLY A 36 -28.68 -0.44 11.40
C GLY A 36 -28.69 -0.29 9.89
N ALA A 37 -29.69 -0.86 9.22
CA ALA A 37 -29.67 -1.00 7.76
C ALA A 37 -29.67 0.37 7.07
N GLY A 38 -28.61 0.65 6.31
CA GLY A 38 -28.38 1.93 5.64
C GLY A 38 -27.71 3.00 6.53
N ASP A 39 -27.53 2.75 7.83
CA ASP A 39 -26.92 3.70 8.74
C ASP A 39 -25.40 3.69 8.65
N ASN A 40 -24.84 4.89 8.57
CA ASN A 40 -23.38 5.08 8.56
C ASN A 40 -22.81 4.93 9.97
N LEU A 41 -21.64 4.28 10.05
CA LEU A 41 -20.89 4.14 11.29
C LEU A 41 -19.57 4.91 11.19
N THR A 42 -19.33 5.82 12.13
CA THR A 42 -18.04 6.48 12.32
C THR A 42 -17.32 5.91 13.54
N LEU A 43 -16.08 5.48 13.35
CA LEU A 43 -15.15 5.07 14.40
C LEU A 43 -14.10 6.18 14.57
N THR A 44 -13.98 6.75 15.77
CA THR A 44 -13.10 7.91 16.02
C THR A 44 -12.41 7.90 17.37
N GLY A 45 -11.73 9.01 17.68
CA GLY A 45 -11.00 9.24 18.93
C GLY A 45 -9.48 9.10 18.78
N SER A 46 -8.75 9.51 19.82
CA SER A 46 -7.28 9.42 19.91
C SER A 46 -6.80 8.18 20.68
N GLY A 47 -7.70 7.50 21.38
CA GLY A 47 -7.52 6.17 21.94
C GLY A 47 -7.81 5.07 20.92
N ASN A 48 -7.63 3.83 21.34
CA ASN A 48 -7.81 2.67 20.46
C ASN A 48 -9.22 2.09 20.59
N GLY A 49 -9.68 1.42 19.54
CA GLY A 49 -10.91 0.65 19.55
C GLY A 49 -10.72 -0.75 18.97
N SER A 50 -11.52 -1.70 19.43
CA SER A 50 -11.59 -3.04 18.89
C SER A 50 -13.05 -3.45 18.73
N ILE A 51 -13.43 -3.94 17.55
CA ILE A 51 -14.75 -4.50 17.28
C ILE A 51 -14.56 -5.95 16.84
N SER A 52 -15.02 -6.87 17.67
CA SER A 52 -15.07 -8.30 17.34
C SER A 52 -16.42 -8.74 16.80
N SER A 53 -17.48 -7.96 17.06
CA SER A 53 -18.79 -8.13 16.44
C SER A 53 -18.73 -7.92 14.93
N ILE A 54 -19.63 -8.58 14.19
CA ILE A 54 -19.84 -8.29 12.76
C ILE A 54 -20.58 -6.95 12.64
N ILE A 55 -20.11 -6.07 11.77
CA ILE A 55 -20.84 -4.86 11.34
C ILE A 55 -21.69 -5.24 10.13
N GLY A 56 -23.02 -5.24 10.30
CA GLY A 56 -24.00 -5.64 9.30
C GLY A 56 -25.03 -4.56 9.03
N THR A 57 -24.58 -3.35 8.72
CA THR A 57 -25.43 -2.17 8.45
C THR A 57 -25.94 -2.10 7.00
N GLY A 58 -25.87 -3.19 6.22
CA GLY A 58 -26.32 -3.20 4.83
C GLY A 58 -25.54 -2.21 3.97
N SER A 59 -26.23 -1.29 3.28
CA SER A 59 -25.59 -0.24 2.46
C SER A 59 -24.94 0.89 3.25
N GLY A 60 -24.97 0.84 4.59
CA GLY A 60 -24.29 1.80 5.45
C GLY A 60 -22.79 1.84 5.18
N THR A 61 -22.19 3.02 5.33
CA THR A 61 -20.74 3.22 5.15
C THR A 61 -19.99 3.12 6.47
N LEU A 62 -18.70 2.82 6.38
CA LEU A 62 -17.78 2.87 7.51
C LEU A 62 -16.80 4.02 7.34
N THR A 63 -16.72 4.91 8.33
CA THR A 63 -15.70 5.96 8.39
C THR A 63 -14.80 5.78 9.59
N LYS A 64 -13.48 5.68 9.38
CA LYS A 64 -12.47 5.79 10.42
C LYS A 64 -11.92 7.22 10.43
N SER A 65 -11.95 7.87 11.58
CA SER A 65 -11.34 9.19 11.82
C SER A 65 -10.60 9.22 13.16
N GLY A 66 -10.02 10.37 13.53
CA GLY A 66 -9.21 10.51 14.73
C GLY A 66 -7.84 9.82 14.62
N SER A 67 -6.92 10.17 15.52
CA SER A 67 -5.53 9.68 15.48
C SER A 67 -5.36 8.26 16.02
N GLY A 68 -6.37 7.72 16.70
CA GLY A 68 -6.33 6.40 17.32
C GLY A 68 -6.35 5.24 16.33
N THR A 69 -6.16 4.03 16.85
CA THR A 69 -6.22 2.78 16.06
C THR A 69 -7.53 2.04 16.32
N TRP A 70 -8.26 1.68 15.27
CA TRP A 70 -9.43 0.80 15.37
C TRP A 70 -9.15 -0.54 14.71
N THR A 71 -9.44 -1.65 15.39
CA THR A 71 -9.27 -3.01 14.88
C THR A 71 -10.62 -3.65 14.59
N LEU A 72 -10.82 -4.19 13.39
CA LEU A 72 -11.98 -4.98 13.01
C LEU A 72 -11.59 -6.46 12.96
N SER A 73 -12.16 -7.26 13.86
CA SER A 73 -11.92 -8.71 13.91
C SER A 73 -13.11 -9.54 13.42
N GLY A 74 -14.26 -8.91 13.18
CA GLY A 74 -15.41 -9.54 12.53
C GLY A 74 -15.26 -9.55 11.01
N ALA A 75 -15.76 -10.59 10.34
CA ALA A 75 -15.98 -10.59 8.89
C ALA A 75 -17.22 -9.74 8.59
N ASN A 76 -17.02 -8.46 8.31
CA ASN A 76 -18.12 -7.50 8.23
C ASN A 76 -18.91 -7.65 6.92
N THR A 77 -20.22 -7.38 6.98
CA THR A 77 -21.16 -7.65 5.89
C THR A 77 -21.80 -6.38 5.30
N PHE A 78 -21.42 -5.20 5.78
CA PHE A 78 -21.82 -3.96 5.13
C PHE A 78 -21.24 -3.87 3.70
N THR A 79 -22.02 -3.31 2.78
CA THR A 79 -21.69 -3.19 1.35
C THR A 79 -21.34 -1.76 0.93
N GLY A 80 -21.59 -0.79 1.82
CA GLY A 80 -21.15 0.58 1.62
C GLY A 80 -19.62 0.71 1.56
N SER A 81 -19.17 1.90 1.19
CA SER A 81 -17.74 2.22 1.14
C SER A 81 -17.12 2.33 2.53
N THR A 82 -15.81 2.13 2.59
CA THR A 82 -14.97 2.36 3.76
C THR A 82 -14.07 3.56 3.52
N THR A 83 -14.06 4.54 4.42
CA THR A 83 -13.22 5.73 4.32
C THR A 83 -12.34 5.88 5.56
N ILE A 84 -11.04 6.06 5.38
CA ILE A 84 -10.06 6.27 6.44
C ILE A 84 -9.52 7.70 6.33
N ASN A 85 -9.99 8.58 7.22
CA ASN A 85 -9.64 10.00 7.29
C ASN A 85 -8.46 10.30 8.24
N GLY A 86 -8.06 9.34 9.06
CA GLY A 86 -7.00 9.55 10.04
C GLY A 86 -6.73 8.32 10.92
N GLY A 87 -5.51 8.24 11.45
CA GLY A 87 -5.07 7.13 12.30
C GLY A 87 -5.06 5.82 11.54
N THR A 88 -5.22 4.70 12.25
CA THR A 88 -5.10 3.36 11.65
C THR A 88 -6.39 2.57 11.75
N LEU A 89 -6.84 1.97 10.64
CA LEU A 89 -7.84 0.92 10.62
C LEU A 89 -7.13 -0.42 10.38
N ILE A 90 -7.18 -1.34 11.35
CA ILE A 90 -6.60 -2.68 11.25
C ILE A 90 -7.67 -3.69 10.85
N LEU A 91 -7.39 -4.47 9.80
CA LEU A 91 -8.24 -5.55 9.32
C LEU A 91 -7.71 -6.90 9.80
N ALA A 92 -8.35 -7.49 10.82
CA ALA A 92 -7.84 -8.66 11.54
C ALA A 92 -8.91 -9.75 11.70
N ALA A 93 -9.79 -9.95 10.71
CA ALA A 93 -10.74 -11.05 10.76
C ALA A 93 -9.97 -12.38 10.74
N SER A 94 -10.28 -13.28 11.68
CA SER A 94 -9.53 -14.53 11.93
C SER A 94 -9.52 -15.51 10.75
N GLY A 95 -10.47 -15.36 9.81
CA GLY A 95 -10.45 -16.04 8.52
C GLY A 95 -10.08 -15.06 7.41
N SER A 96 -11.10 -14.41 6.85
CA SER A 96 -10.98 -13.47 5.75
C SER A 96 -12.06 -12.40 5.83
N GLY A 97 -11.90 -11.33 5.06
CA GLY A 97 -13.00 -10.43 4.74
C GLY A 97 -13.45 -9.51 5.88
N ALA A 98 -12.53 -8.92 6.66
CA ALA A 98 -12.91 -7.80 7.54
C ALA A 98 -13.61 -6.67 6.76
N LEU A 99 -13.27 -6.46 5.49
CA LEU A 99 -13.99 -5.62 4.53
C LEU A 99 -14.46 -6.44 3.30
N GLY A 100 -14.88 -7.69 3.52
CA GLY A 100 -15.13 -8.66 2.44
C GLY A 100 -16.29 -8.31 1.50
N SER A 101 -17.19 -7.42 1.93
CA SER A 101 -18.34 -6.97 1.13
C SER A 101 -18.30 -5.48 0.75
N THR A 102 -17.27 -4.73 1.18
CA THR A 102 -17.20 -3.29 0.89
C THR A 102 -17.14 -3.04 -0.62
N SER A 103 -17.77 -1.96 -1.07
CA SER A 103 -17.74 -1.56 -2.49
C SER A 103 -16.46 -0.82 -2.88
N SER A 104 -15.87 -0.07 -1.96
CA SER A 104 -14.63 0.66 -2.17
C SER A 104 -13.97 1.02 -0.86
N VAL A 105 -12.66 1.26 -0.91
CA VAL A 105 -11.86 1.74 0.21
C VAL A 105 -11.13 3.01 -0.19
N THR A 106 -11.32 4.08 0.56
CA THR A 106 -10.57 5.34 0.39
C THR A 106 -9.69 5.60 1.61
N VAL A 107 -8.39 5.76 1.39
CA VAL A 107 -7.43 6.13 2.43
C VAL A 107 -6.95 7.56 2.16
N ASN A 108 -7.46 8.51 2.95
CA ASN A 108 -7.08 9.92 2.86
C ASN A 108 -5.78 10.19 3.62
N SER A 109 -5.17 11.34 3.33
CA SER A 109 -3.97 11.79 4.02
C SER A 109 -4.11 11.75 5.55
N GLY A 110 -3.08 11.23 6.22
CA GLY A 110 -3.07 10.96 7.66
C GLY A 110 -3.77 9.66 8.08
N GLY A 111 -4.38 8.94 7.14
CA GLY A 111 -4.99 7.63 7.33
C GLY A 111 -4.08 6.49 6.92
N THR A 112 -4.21 5.37 7.63
CA THR A 112 -3.57 4.09 7.29
C THR A 112 -4.61 2.97 7.34
N LEU A 113 -4.69 2.19 6.27
CA LEU A 113 -5.30 0.86 6.28
C LEU A 113 -4.20 -0.17 6.52
N LEU A 114 -4.31 -0.99 7.56
CA LEU A 114 -3.31 -2.01 7.90
C LEU A 114 -3.94 -3.41 7.88
N LEU A 115 -3.33 -4.34 7.18
CA LEU A 115 -3.68 -5.75 7.31
C LEU A 115 -3.15 -6.31 8.63
N GLY A 116 -4.05 -6.90 9.42
CA GLY A 116 -3.78 -7.73 10.59
C GLY A 116 -3.97 -9.23 10.32
N ALA A 117 -4.41 -9.59 9.12
CA ALA A 117 -4.53 -10.94 8.58
C ALA A 117 -4.52 -10.88 7.04
N SER A 118 -4.32 -12.01 6.35
CA SER A 118 -4.40 -12.08 4.88
C SER A 118 -5.85 -12.10 4.38
N ASN A 119 -6.06 -11.76 3.11
CA ASN A 119 -7.35 -11.87 2.40
C ASN A 119 -8.51 -11.12 3.10
N GLN A 120 -8.34 -9.82 3.36
CA GLN A 120 -9.27 -9.05 4.21
C GLN A 120 -10.22 -8.15 3.45
N ILE A 121 -9.92 -7.85 2.19
CA ILE A 121 -10.64 -6.87 1.37
C ILE A 121 -11.42 -7.59 0.27
N ASN A 122 -12.56 -7.04 -0.15
CA ASN A 122 -13.26 -7.50 -1.35
C ASN A 122 -12.35 -7.37 -2.60
N ASN A 123 -12.14 -8.48 -3.31
CA ASN A 123 -11.28 -8.53 -4.51
C ASN A 123 -11.74 -7.61 -5.65
N SER A 124 -12.99 -7.14 -5.65
CA SER A 124 -13.50 -6.18 -6.63
C SER A 124 -13.60 -4.75 -6.10
N ALA A 125 -13.31 -4.51 -4.81
CA ALA A 125 -13.37 -3.16 -4.26
C ALA A 125 -12.26 -2.29 -4.85
N THR A 126 -12.63 -1.12 -5.36
CA THR A 126 -11.66 -0.09 -5.73
C THR A 126 -10.92 0.38 -4.47
N MET A 127 -9.60 0.48 -4.56
CA MET A 127 -8.76 1.11 -3.54
C MET A 127 -8.31 2.48 -4.03
N THR A 128 -8.74 3.53 -3.36
CA THR A 128 -8.31 4.91 -3.62
C THR A 128 -7.34 5.36 -2.53
N LEU A 129 -6.11 5.66 -2.91
CA LEU A 129 -5.16 6.35 -2.05
C LEU A 129 -5.19 7.85 -2.37
N ALA A 130 -5.69 8.63 -1.43
CA ALA A 130 -5.81 10.08 -1.49
C ALA A 130 -4.75 10.71 -0.56
N GLY A 131 -3.49 10.29 -0.73
CA GLY A 131 -2.37 10.70 0.10
C GLY A 131 -2.22 9.94 1.42
N GLY A 132 -2.93 8.82 1.56
CA GLY A 132 -2.84 7.90 2.70
C GLY A 132 -2.03 6.64 2.38
N THR A 133 -1.94 5.73 3.37
CA THR A 133 -1.13 4.51 3.28
C THR A 133 -1.99 3.25 3.32
N PHE A 134 -1.77 2.32 2.39
CA PHE A 134 -2.17 0.92 2.56
C PHE A 134 -0.95 0.08 2.95
N ALA A 135 -0.96 -0.45 4.16
CA ALA A 135 0.11 -1.25 4.72
C ALA A 135 -0.30 -2.73 4.77
N LYS A 136 0.51 -3.61 4.17
CA LYS A 136 0.26 -5.06 4.21
C LYS A 136 0.67 -5.70 5.54
N GLY A 137 1.53 -5.02 6.31
CA GLY A 137 2.18 -5.63 7.47
C GLY A 137 2.91 -6.92 7.10
N ASN A 138 2.50 -8.04 7.71
CA ASN A 138 3.07 -9.37 7.47
C ASN A 138 2.21 -10.25 6.56
N PHE A 139 1.24 -9.66 5.86
CA PHE A 139 0.16 -10.40 5.22
C PHE A 139 0.12 -10.17 3.72
N SER A 140 -0.69 -10.98 3.05
CA SER A 140 -0.94 -10.88 1.61
C SER A 140 -2.39 -10.51 1.36
N GLU A 141 -2.60 -9.71 0.32
CA GLU A 141 -3.91 -9.42 -0.24
C GLU A 141 -3.89 -9.83 -1.70
N GLY A 142 -4.44 -11.02 -1.98
CA GLY A 142 -4.36 -11.68 -3.28
C GLY A 142 -3.17 -12.64 -3.42
N SER A 143 -2.97 -13.09 -4.66
CA SER A 143 -1.88 -13.97 -5.07
C SER A 143 -1.46 -13.65 -6.50
N THR A 144 -0.36 -14.25 -6.97
CA THR A 144 0.23 -13.92 -8.27
C THR A 144 -0.61 -14.33 -9.48
N GLY A 145 -1.73 -15.03 -9.26
CA GLY A 145 -2.71 -15.39 -10.29
C GLY A 145 -4.15 -15.08 -9.89
N THR A 146 -4.38 -14.29 -8.84
CA THR A 146 -5.71 -13.87 -8.41
C THR A 146 -5.64 -12.50 -7.76
N ALA A 147 -6.35 -11.52 -8.33
CA ALA A 147 -6.48 -10.20 -7.72
C ALA A 147 -7.04 -10.29 -6.30
N GLY A 148 -6.39 -9.61 -5.35
CA GLY A 148 -6.83 -9.48 -3.96
C GLY A 148 -7.61 -8.19 -3.71
N VAL A 149 -7.46 -7.21 -4.59
CA VAL A 149 -8.16 -5.93 -4.55
C VAL A 149 -8.51 -5.51 -5.98
N GLY A 150 -9.51 -4.65 -6.13
CA GLY A 150 -9.88 -4.05 -7.41
C GLY A 150 -8.84 -3.04 -7.92
N VAL A 151 -9.30 -2.01 -8.61
CA VAL A 151 -8.42 -0.97 -9.17
C VAL A 151 -7.74 -0.18 -8.04
N LEU A 152 -6.42 -0.01 -8.13
CA LEU A 152 -5.67 0.95 -7.31
C LEU A 152 -5.70 2.32 -8.00
N THR A 153 -6.30 3.31 -7.36
CA THR A 153 -6.43 4.68 -7.88
C THR A 153 -5.70 5.66 -6.97
N LEU A 154 -4.94 6.60 -7.55
CA LEU A 154 -4.34 7.69 -6.80
C LEU A 154 -5.04 9.01 -7.09
N THR A 155 -5.39 9.75 -6.04
CA THR A 155 -6.04 11.06 -6.18
C THR A 155 -5.26 12.21 -5.52
N ALA A 156 -4.19 11.91 -4.78
CA ALA A 156 -3.28 12.89 -4.24
C ALA A 156 -1.85 12.34 -4.12
N THR A 157 -0.89 13.26 -4.02
CA THR A 157 0.50 12.95 -3.69
C THR A 157 0.64 12.40 -2.27
N GLY A 158 1.75 11.72 -1.99
CA GLY A 158 1.97 11.07 -0.69
C GLY A 158 1.11 9.83 -0.50
N SER A 159 0.76 9.14 -1.59
CA SER A 159 0.04 7.87 -1.53
C SER A 159 1.03 6.72 -1.43
N HIS A 160 0.86 5.86 -0.43
CA HIS A 160 1.84 4.83 -0.10
C HIS A 160 1.27 3.41 -0.12
N LEU A 161 2.03 2.48 -0.68
CA LEU A 161 1.99 1.08 -0.29
C LEU A 161 3.14 0.79 0.66
N ASP A 162 2.85 0.30 1.85
CA ASP A 162 3.86 -0.10 2.82
C ASP A 162 3.91 -1.63 2.93
N PHE A 163 5.04 -2.21 2.50
CA PHE A 163 5.25 -3.66 2.55
C PHE A 163 5.67 -4.14 3.95
N GLY A 164 5.92 -3.24 4.90
CA GLY A 164 6.31 -3.56 6.26
C GLY A 164 7.70 -4.20 6.35
N THR A 165 8.20 -4.38 7.58
CA THR A 165 9.56 -4.92 7.84
C THR A 165 9.57 -6.39 8.26
N GLY A 166 8.42 -7.04 8.28
CA GLY A 166 8.30 -8.42 8.77
C GLY A 166 8.28 -9.45 7.64
N THR A 167 7.22 -10.24 7.54
CA THR A 167 7.17 -11.35 6.58
C THR A 167 6.89 -10.84 5.17
N VAL A 168 7.55 -11.43 4.18
CA VAL A 168 7.31 -11.16 2.76
C VAL A 168 5.86 -11.46 2.38
N GLY A 169 5.28 -10.64 1.52
CA GLY A 169 3.89 -10.77 1.12
C GLY A 169 3.60 -10.29 -0.29
N THR A 170 2.44 -10.69 -0.79
CA THR A 170 1.96 -10.29 -2.11
C THR A 170 0.81 -9.31 -1.95
N LEU A 171 0.89 -8.18 -2.64
CA LEU A 171 -0.26 -7.32 -2.93
C LEU A 171 -0.63 -7.49 -4.41
N THR A 172 -1.89 -7.81 -4.69
CA THR A 172 -2.38 -7.95 -6.06
C THR A 172 -3.62 -7.09 -6.29
N PHE A 173 -3.53 -6.21 -7.28
CA PHE A 173 -4.62 -5.32 -7.71
C PHE A 173 -5.15 -5.72 -9.08
N ALA A 174 -6.38 -5.33 -9.39
CA ALA A 174 -6.93 -5.55 -10.72
C ALA A 174 -6.21 -4.71 -11.78
N SER A 175 -5.99 -3.43 -11.51
CA SER A 175 -5.27 -2.49 -12.37
C SER A 175 -4.79 -1.27 -11.58
N PHE A 176 -4.07 -0.36 -12.24
CA PHE A 176 -3.60 0.89 -11.66
C PHE A 176 -4.08 2.11 -12.45
N SER A 177 -4.50 3.15 -11.73
CA SER A 177 -4.92 4.44 -12.26
C SER A 177 -4.23 5.57 -11.47
N PRO A 178 -2.99 5.94 -11.83
CA PRO A 178 -2.19 6.93 -11.08
C PRO A 178 -2.70 8.37 -11.21
N GLY A 179 -3.45 8.69 -12.26
CA GLY A 179 -3.76 10.07 -12.60
C GLY A 179 -2.47 10.86 -12.87
N ALA A 180 -2.25 11.93 -12.10
CA ALA A 180 -1.01 12.72 -12.16
C ALA A 180 -0.08 12.49 -10.96
N ASN A 181 -0.32 11.42 -10.19
CA ASN A 181 0.36 11.17 -8.92
C ASN A 181 1.31 9.97 -9.02
N THR A 182 2.32 9.96 -8.16
CA THR A 182 3.25 8.84 -7.99
C THR A 182 2.83 8.00 -6.78
N LEU A 183 2.87 6.67 -6.93
CA LEU A 183 2.79 5.72 -5.84
C LEU A 183 4.16 5.55 -5.19
N LEU A 184 4.24 5.78 -3.89
CA LEU A 184 5.41 5.49 -3.09
C LEU A 184 5.29 4.06 -2.54
N ILE A 185 6.35 3.26 -2.68
CA ILE A 185 6.42 1.89 -2.18
C ILE A 185 7.51 1.82 -1.14
N ASP A 186 7.12 1.58 0.10
CA ASP A 186 8.02 1.55 1.25
C ASP A 186 8.30 0.12 1.71
N ASN A 187 9.45 -0.03 2.37
CA ASN A 187 9.88 -1.27 3.02
C ASN A 187 9.88 -2.50 2.10
N TRP A 188 10.17 -2.28 0.81
CA TRP A 188 10.23 -3.34 -0.19
C TRP A 188 11.43 -4.26 0.02
N THR A 189 11.19 -5.57 0.10
CA THR A 189 12.25 -6.59 0.25
C THR A 189 12.58 -7.37 -1.03
N GLY A 190 11.90 -7.08 -2.15
CA GLY A 190 12.20 -7.71 -3.44
C GLY A 190 13.48 -7.20 -4.10
N ILE A 191 13.90 -7.91 -5.15
CA ILE A 191 15.13 -7.61 -5.88
C ILE A 191 14.79 -6.76 -7.11
N ALA A 192 15.58 -5.72 -7.37
CA ALA A 192 15.40 -4.87 -8.54
C ALA A 192 15.51 -5.65 -9.87
N ASN A 193 14.67 -5.27 -10.83
CA ASN A 193 14.65 -5.82 -12.19
C ASN A 193 14.65 -7.36 -12.24
N THR A 194 13.96 -7.99 -11.29
CA THR A 194 13.93 -9.45 -11.14
C THR A 194 12.54 -9.89 -10.69
N ILE A 195 11.96 -10.89 -11.37
CA ILE A 195 10.71 -11.51 -10.95
C ILE A 195 10.84 -12.00 -9.50
N GLY A 196 9.85 -11.67 -8.67
CA GLY A 196 9.82 -12.06 -7.27
C GLY A 196 9.55 -13.55 -7.07
N SER A 197 9.82 -14.03 -5.87
CA SER A 197 9.56 -15.42 -5.46
C SER A 197 8.76 -15.45 -4.15
N ALA A 198 8.51 -16.64 -3.61
CA ALA A 198 7.88 -16.78 -2.29
C ALA A 198 8.72 -16.21 -1.14
N SER A 199 10.00 -15.88 -1.37
CA SER A 199 10.90 -15.31 -0.36
C SER A 199 11.11 -13.80 -0.51
N THR A 200 10.33 -13.12 -1.36
CA THR A 200 10.41 -11.67 -1.58
C THR A 200 9.02 -11.06 -1.60
N ASP A 201 8.92 -9.78 -1.25
CA ASP A 201 7.71 -9.02 -1.51
C ASP A 201 7.37 -8.98 -3.00
N ARG A 202 6.07 -8.94 -3.31
CA ARG A 202 5.54 -8.92 -4.68
C ARG A 202 4.41 -7.91 -4.82
N LEU A 203 4.52 -7.03 -5.81
CA LEU A 203 3.46 -6.13 -6.24
C LEU A 203 2.99 -6.58 -7.62
N VAL A 204 1.73 -7.00 -7.72
CA VAL A 204 1.19 -7.62 -8.93
C VAL A 204 -0.08 -6.90 -9.39
N PHE A 205 -0.25 -6.76 -10.69
CA PHE A 205 -1.47 -6.24 -11.32
C PHE A 205 -2.05 -7.26 -12.30
N ASN A 206 -3.38 -7.39 -12.34
CA ASN A 206 -4.11 -8.16 -13.35
C ASN A 206 -4.40 -7.34 -14.62
N SER A 207 -3.42 -6.52 -15.02
CA SER A 207 -3.42 -5.76 -16.25
C SER A 207 -2.01 -5.25 -16.52
N ASP A 208 -1.69 -5.02 -17.79
CA ASP A 208 -0.43 -4.41 -18.23
C ASP A 208 -0.29 -2.97 -17.68
N GLN A 209 0.87 -2.66 -17.09
CA GLN A 209 1.26 -1.39 -16.49
C GLN A 209 2.40 -0.68 -17.23
N SER A 210 2.76 -1.12 -18.43
CA SER A 210 3.85 -0.54 -19.23
C SER A 210 3.72 0.98 -19.45
N SER A 211 2.49 1.53 -19.48
CA SER A 211 2.23 2.97 -19.59
C SER A 211 2.41 3.75 -18.29
N ASN A 212 2.44 3.07 -17.15
CA ASN A 212 2.39 3.67 -15.80
C ASN A 212 3.72 3.48 -15.04
N LEU A 213 4.76 2.92 -15.67
CA LEU A 213 6.00 2.55 -14.98
C LEU A 213 6.73 3.72 -14.32
N SER A 214 6.56 4.95 -14.85
CA SER A 214 7.11 6.16 -14.23
C SER A 214 6.42 6.58 -12.95
N ASP A 215 5.22 6.07 -12.69
CA ASP A 215 4.38 6.47 -11.56
C ASP A 215 4.62 5.59 -10.33
N PHE A 216 5.52 4.61 -10.40
CA PHE A 216 5.96 3.81 -9.26
C PHE A 216 7.30 4.33 -8.74
N TRP A 217 7.43 4.47 -7.42
CA TRP A 217 8.69 4.82 -6.81
C TRP A 217 8.92 4.02 -5.53
N PHE A 218 9.88 3.11 -5.61
CA PHE A 218 10.31 2.30 -4.49
C PHE A 218 11.37 3.05 -3.67
N SER A 219 11.12 3.19 -2.37
CA SER A 219 12.05 3.82 -1.44
C SER A 219 13.41 3.12 -1.44
N GLY A 220 14.48 3.88 -1.70
CA GLY A 220 15.85 3.35 -1.82
C GLY A 220 16.27 2.92 -3.23
N TYR A 221 15.40 3.05 -4.24
CA TYR A 221 15.68 2.72 -5.64
C TYR A 221 15.56 3.95 -6.55
N ALA A 222 15.92 3.79 -7.83
CA ALA A 222 15.71 4.84 -8.81
C ALA A 222 14.20 5.06 -9.05
N PRO A 223 13.77 6.28 -9.40
CA PRO A 223 12.38 6.52 -9.80
C PRO A 223 11.99 5.66 -11.00
N GLY A 224 10.75 5.17 -10.99
CA GLY A 224 10.21 4.26 -12.00
C GLY A 224 10.41 2.78 -11.66
N ALA A 225 9.78 1.93 -12.47
CA ALA A 225 9.75 0.49 -12.27
C ALA A 225 10.02 -0.31 -13.56
N SER A 226 10.29 -1.59 -13.37
CA SER A 226 10.30 -2.61 -14.42
C SER A 226 9.10 -3.53 -14.26
N GLU A 227 8.52 -3.95 -15.39
CA GLU A 227 7.41 -4.89 -15.44
C GLU A 227 7.85 -6.25 -15.97
N PHE A 228 7.29 -7.31 -15.40
CA PHE A 228 7.45 -8.68 -15.85
C PHE A 228 6.10 -9.36 -16.00
N SER A 229 5.82 -9.92 -17.19
CA SER A 229 4.64 -10.76 -17.36
C SER A 229 4.82 -12.09 -16.61
N LEU A 230 3.83 -12.44 -15.80
CA LEU A 230 3.73 -13.73 -15.11
C LEU A 230 2.87 -14.74 -15.89
N GLY A 231 2.33 -14.34 -17.04
CA GLY A 231 1.29 -15.07 -17.77
C GLY A 231 -0.11 -14.84 -17.20
N GLY A 232 -1.14 -15.30 -17.91
CA GLY A 232 -2.53 -15.26 -17.44
C GLY A 232 -3.13 -13.86 -17.24
N GLY A 233 -2.50 -12.80 -17.79
CA GLY A 233 -2.91 -11.41 -17.59
C GLY A 233 -2.29 -10.72 -16.37
N TYR A 234 -1.40 -11.40 -15.63
CA TYR A 234 -0.76 -10.87 -14.44
C TYR A 234 0.65 -10.35 -14.74
N TYR A 235 0.99 -9.23 -14.11
CA TYR A 235 2.25 -8.51 -14.29
C TYR A 235 2.81 -8.12 -12.94
N GLU A 236 4.09 -8.41 -12.71
CA GLU A 236 4.81 -8.01 -11.50
C GLU A 236 5.61 -6.74 -11.74
N ILE A 237 5.50 -5.82 -10.79
CA ILE A 237 6.20 -4.53 -10.77
C ILE A 237 7.35 -4.62 -9.78
N THR A 238 8.54 -4.26 -10.25
CA THR A 238 9.78 -4.34 -9.48
C THR A 238 10.55 -3.03 -9.59
N PRO A 239 11.37 -2.65 -8.60
CA PRO A 239 12.17 -1.45 -8.71
C PRO A 239 13.22 -1.56 -9.82
N THR A 240 13.62 -0.41 -10.36
CA THR A 240 14.82 -0.31 -11.20
C THR A 240 16.07 -0.11 -10.33
N VAL A 241 17.23 -0.57 -10.81
CA VAL A 241 18.50 -0.32 -10.12
C VAL A 241 18.86 1.17 -10.20
N VAL A 242 19.41 1.72 -9.13
CA VAL A 242 20.07 3.04 -9.18
C VAL A 242 21.27 2.90 -10.12
N PRO A 243 21.41 3.74 -11.18
CA PRO A 243 22.62 3.73 -11.99
C PRO A 243 23.83 4.00 -11.09
N GLU A 244 24.72 3.03 -10.97
CA GLU A 244 25.96 3.18 -10.19
C GLU A 244 26.70 4.46 -10.67
N PRO A 245 27.06 5.39 -9.75
CA PRO A 245 27.79 6.61 -10.11
C PRO A 245 29.11 6.33 -10.85
N SER A 246 29.68 5.13 -10.66
CA SER A 246 30.97 4.72 -11.22
C SER A 246 30.96 4.53 -12.75
N THR A 247 29.81 4.34 -13.40
CA THR A 247 29.75 4.23 -14.88
C THR A 247 30.11 5.57 -15.52
N PHE A 248 29.67 6.68 -14.92
CA PHE A 248 30.00 8.03 -15.39
C PHE A 248 31.42 8.45 -15.00
N ALA A 249 31.88 8.11 -13.78
CA ALA A 249 33.24 8.41 -13.34
C ALA A 249 34.30 7.64 -14.13
N GLY A 250 34.08 6.35 -14.41
CA GLY A 250 35.00 5.51 -15.17
C GLY A 250 35.17 5.97 -16.63
N ALA A 251 34.06 6.35 -17.28
CA ALA A 251 34.09 6.88 -18.64
C ALA A 251 34.79 8.24 -18.72
N ALA A 252 34.58 9.13 -17.74
CA ALA A 252 35.24 10.43 -17.67
C ALA A 252 36.76 10.30 -17.44
N PHE A 253 37.19 9.39 -16.55
CA PHE A 253 38.62 9.12 -16.33
C PHE A 253 39.29 8.49 -17.55
N ALA A 254 38.63 7.53 -18.22
CA ALA A 254 39.17 6.91 -19.43
C ALA A 254 39.34 7.94 -20.56
N ALA A 255 38.36 8.82 -20.77
CA ALA A 255 38.44 9.90 -21.76
C ALA A 255 39.55 10.91 -21.43
N ALA A 256 39.72 11.27 -20.16
CA ALA A 256 40.78 12.18 -19.72
C ALA A 256 42.19 11.58 -19.93
N VAL A 257 42.37 10.28 -19.63
CA VAL A 257 43.64 9.57 -19.86
C VAL A 257 43.96 9.47 -21.34
N ILE A 258 42.97 9.17 -22.19
CA ILE A 258 43.13 9.13 -23.65
C ILE A 258 43.50 10.52 -24.19
N ALA A 259 42.80 11.57 -23.77
CA ALA A 259 43.08 12.95 -24.17
C ALA A 259 44.49 13.39 -23.74
N PHE A 260 44.90 13.06 -22.52
CA PHE A 260 46.25 13.34 -22.02
C PHE A 260 47.33 12.62 -22.85
N HIS A 261 47.12 11.34 -23.19
CA HIS A 261 48.04 10.57 -24.04
C HIS A 261 48.16 11.18 -25.45
N LEU A 262 47.04 11.57 -26.06
CA LEU A 262 47.03 12.18 -27.38
C LEU A 262 47.72 13.56 -27.41
N CYS A 263 47.52 14.38 -26.38
CA CYS A 263 48.20 15.67 -26.23
C CYS A 263 49.72 15.50 -26.07
N ARG A 264 50.16 14.52 -25.26
CA ARG A 264 51.59 14.22 -25.08
C ARG A 264 52.25 13.77 -26.39
N HIS A 265 51.59 12.92 -27.17
CA HIS A 265 52.13 12.44 -28.45
C HIS A 265 52.28 13.55 -29.49
N LYS A 266 51.33 14.51 -29.56
CA LYS A 266 51.42 15.66 -30.48
C LYS A 266 52.55 16.61 -30.11
N ARG A 267 52.79 16.85 -28.82
CA ARG A 267 53.87 17.73 -28.33
C ARG A 267 55.27 17.20 -28.68
N ILE A 268 55.47 15.89 -28.66
CA ILE A 268 56.77 15.28 -28.99
C ILE A 268 57.07 15.38 -30.50
N ARG A 269 56.07 15.18 -31.36
CA ARG A 269 56.24 15.28 -32.82
C ARG A 269 56.49 16.71 -33.33
N GLY A 270 55.96 17.73 -32.66
CA GLY A 270 56.20 19.14 -33.02
C GLY A 270 57.61 19.66 -32.73
N SER A 271 58.39 18.97 -31.87
CA SER A 271 59.73 19.41 -31.46
C SER A 271 60.88 18.95 -32.37
N ARG A 272 60.61 18.09 -33.36
CA ARG A 272 61.63 17.50 -34.26
C ARG A 272 61.77 18.22 -35.62
N GLY A 273 61.14 19.38 -35.81
CA GLY A 273 61.07 20.07 -37.11
C GLY A 273 61.84 21.38 -37.25
N LYS A 274 62.75 21.72 -36.32
CA LYS A 274 63.63 22.89 -36.45
C LYS A 274 65.07 22.54 -36.05
N LEU A 275 65.84 22.15 -37.06
CA LEU A 275 67.30 22.22 -37.11
C LEU A 275 67.65 22.64 -38.54
#